data_AF-A0A947X395-F1
#
_entry.id   AF-A0A947X395-F1
#
_cell.length_a   1.000
_cell.length_b   1.000
_cell.length_c   1.000
_cell.angle_alpha   90.00
_cell.angle_beta   90.00
_cell.angle_gamma   90.00
#
_symmetry.space_group_name_H-M   'P 1'
#
loop_
_entity.id
_entity.type
_entity.pdbx_description
1 polymer ?
#
loop_
_entity_poly.entity_id
_entity_poly.type
_entity_poly.pdbx_seq_one_letter_code
_entity_poly.pdbx_strand_id
1 'polypeptide(L)'
;MKRRVVIVAVGLTLVAGACGEPADGAGSATVSTTSTSPVAAPTSSVATTTSLVDATLSSVATTLPAVATTVVIGGSDFVVIPNESGGVPPDLEVGCPGGPTFPVSALSSIEPLVGSGREPIEAAIAGFLGSEEGAAWPQADEWQVLYETGEEVILVFIDPSHQTIGFQTVALIDGEWRLSGAQFGGACPLEGRLPAGLNRVTWRVDPEFELDPASTTIHLLAMELECASGQAMGDRLRSPQVVITTDEVRITLAADPPPGDIQECPSNPEQSVVIELGMPLGDREIVDGLVVLGDLADFIG
;
A
#
# COMPACT_ATOMS: atom_id res chain seq x y z
N MET A 1 -0.16 23.11 22.11
CA MET A 1 0.77 22.08 22.62
C MET A 1 0.67 20.88 21.68
N LYS A 2 1.60 20.76 20.72
CA LYS A 2 1.61 19.67 19.71
C LYS A 2 2.09 18.38 20.40
N ARG A 3 1.27 17.33 20.43
CA ARG A 3 1.70 16.00 20.85
C ARG A 3 2.50 15.38 19.72
N ARG A 4 3.79 15.10 19.97
CA ARG A 4 4.64 14.27 19.09
C ARG A 4 4.40 12.82 19.48
N VAL A 5 4.02 11.98 18.54
CA VAL A 5 4.05 10.53 18.71
C VAL A 5 5.47 10.10 18.40
N VAL A 6 6.18 9.59 19.41
CA VAL A 6 7.49 8.96 19.27
C VAL A 6 7.28 7.49 19.61
N ILE A 7 7.46 6.59 18.65
CA ILE A 7 7.27 5.15 18.85
C ILE A 7 8.65 4.54 19.16
N VAL A 8 8.84 4.08 20.39
CA VAL A 8 10.02 3.32 20.83
C VAL A 8 9.56 1.89 21.14
N ALA A 9 10.09 0.90 20.42
CA ALA A 9 9.75 -0.51 20.63
C ALA A 9 10.50 -1.08 21.83
N VAL A 10 9.76 -1.51 22.87
CA VAL A 10 10.27 -2.32 23.98
C VAL A 10 9.37 -3.56 24.10
N GLY A 11 9.98 -4.74 23.94
CA GLY A 11 9.27 -6.01 23.99
C GLY A 11 8.87 -6.40 25.42
N LEU A 12 7.59 -6.76 25.60
CA LEU A 12 7.13 -7.54 26.74
C LEU A 12 5.94 -8.42 26.34
N THR A 13 6.03 -9.71 26.66
CA THR A 13 5.07 -10.75 26.27
C THR A 13 3.89 -10.88 27.25
N LEU A 14 2.76 -11.30 26.68
CA LEU A 14 1.38 -11.37 27.21
C LEU A 14 1.17 -12.14 28.52
N VAL A 15 0.11 -11.74 29.24
CA VAL A 15 -0.86 -12.68 29.85
C VAL A 15 -2.28 -12.26 29.48
N ALA A 16 -3.02 -13.19 28.89
CA ALA A 16 -4.43 -13.07 28.54
C ALA A 16 -5.33 -13.17 29.79
N GLY A 17 -6.37 -12.34 29.86
CA GLY A 17 -7.45 -12.43 30.83
C GLY A 17 -8.78 -12.21 30.12
N ALA A 18 -9.63 -13.23 30.15
CA ALA A 18 -10.93 -13.25 29.50
C ALA A 18 -12.06 -12.73 30.41
N CYS A 19 -13.11 -12.25 29.72
CA CYS A 19 -14.53 -12.22 30.07
C CYS A 19 -15.07 -11.13 31.02
N GLY A 20 -16.09 -10.42 30.51
CA GLY A 20 -17.39 -10.31 31.20
C GLY A 20 -17.76 -8.94 31.77
N GLU A 21 -18.93 -8.46 31.35
CA GLU A 21 -19.72 -7.34 31.89
C GLU A 21 -19.87 -7.32 33.43
N PRO A 22 -20.16 -6.14 34.01
CA PRO A 22 -21.12 -6.04 35.11
C PRO A 22 -22.18 -4.92 34.84
N ALA A 23 -23.37 -4.89 35.44
CA ALA A 23 -23.67 -5.21 36.83
C ALA A 23 -25.19 -5.40 37.09
N ASP A 24 -25.50 -6.20 38.10
CA ASP A 24 -26.35 -5.78 39.24
C ASP A 24 -26.16 -6.76 40.42
N GLY A 25 -26.06 -6.23 41.65
CA GLY A 25 -26.36 -7.01 42.86
C GLY A 25 -25.35 -6.95 44.01
N ALA A 26 -25.78 -6.29 45.09
CA ALA A 26 -25.16 -6.09 46.40
C ALA A 26 -24.63 -7.34 47.13
N GLY A 27 -23.67 -7.12 48.04
CA GLY A 27 -23.42 -8.05 49.16
C GLY A 27 -22.08 -7.85 49.90
N SER A 28 -22.16 -7.32 51.13
CA SER A 28 -21.07 -7.21 52.11
C SER A 28 -20.36 -8.55 52.44
N ALA A 29 -19.05 -8.51 52.71
CA ALA A 29 -18.45 -8.76 54.05
C ALA A 29 -16.94 -9.13 54.02
N THR A 30 -16.17 -8.39 54.85
CA THR A 30 -15.03 -8.80 55.72
C THR A 30 -13.77 -9.55 55.24
N VAL A 31 -12.63 -8.89 55.56
CA VAL A 31 -11.40 -9.38 56.25
C VAL A 31 -10.24 -9.98 55.42
N SER A 32 -9.14 -9.19 55.43
CA SER A 32 -7.70 -9.48 55.58
C SER A 32 -7.07 -10.77 55.04
N THR A 33 -5.97 -10.63 54.28
CA THR A 33 -4.59 -10.92 54.75
C THR A 33 -3.52 -10.55 53.71
N THR A 34 -2.40 -10.07 54.22
CA THR A 34 -1.15 -9.68 53.56
C THR A 34 -0.38 -10.90 53.02
N SER A 35 0.28 -10.77 51.87
CA SER A 35 1.51 -11.53 51.57
C SER A 35 2.34 -10.84 50.49
N THR A 36 3.56 -10.48 50.88
CA THR A 36 4.62 -9.87 50.07
C THR A 36 5.68 -10.94 49.84
N SER A 37 6.15 -11.17 48.60
CA SER A 37 7.48 -11.76 48.32
C SER A 37 7.77 -11.91 46.81
N PRO A 38 9.05 -12.05 46.39
CA PRO A 38 9.64 -11.18 45.36
C PRO A 38 10.25 -11.91 44.13
N VAL A 39 10.61 -11.07 43.15
CA VAL A 39 11.81 -11.10 42.26
C VAL A 39 12.26 -12.43 41.64
N ALA A 40 12.36 -12.45 40.31
CA ALA A 40 13.52 -13.03 39.61
C ALA A 40 13.72 -12.36 38.24
N ALA A 41 14.92 -11.83 38.01
CA ALA A 41 15.38 -11.33 36.71
C ALA A 41 15.99 -12.48 35.89
N PRO A 42 15.82 -12.54 34.56
CA PRO A 42 16.62 -13.44 33.75
C PRO A 42 17.94 -12.79 33.34
N THR A 43 19.01 -13.54 33.60
CA THR A 43 20.41 -13.31 33.27
C THR A 43 20.70 -13.43 31.77
N SER A 44 21.39 -12.44 31.22
CA SER A 44 22.05 -12.49 29.91
C SER A 44 23.15 -13.56 29.86
N SER A 45 23.22 -14.29 28.75
CA SER A 45 24.34 -15.17 28.41
C SER A 45 24.90 -14.74 27.05
N VAL A 46 26.10 -14.16 27.07
CA VAL A 46 26.91 -13.86 25.88
C VAL A 46 27.79 -15.08 25.61
N ALA A 47 27.71 -15.65 24.41
CA ALA A 47 28.67 -16.64 23.93
C ALA A 47 29.57 -15.98 22.89
N THR A 48 30.82 -15.73 23.29
CA THR A 48 31.92 -15.36 22.41
C THR A 48 32.54 -16.64 21.85
N THR A 49 32.55 -16.80 20.52
CA THR A 49 33.36 -17.83 19.87
C THR A 49 34.27 -17.17 18.85
N THR A 50 35.54 -17.06 19.24
CA THR A 50 36.66 -16.72 18.36
C THR A 50 37.06 -17.96 17.59
N SER A 51 37.17 -17.89 16.26
CA SER A 51 38.04 -18.80 15.52
C SER A 51 38.63 -18.09 14.31
N LEU A 52 39.95 -17.95 14.34
CA LEU A 52 40.82 -17.61 13.23
C LEU A 52 40.98 -18.83 12.33
N VAL A 53 40.83 -18.65 11.03
CA VAL A 53 41.48 -19.50 10.03
C VAL A 53 41.94 -18.62 8.87
N ASP A 54 43.25 -18.67 8.68
CA ASP A 54 44.02 -18.06 7.61
C ASP A 54 43.73 -18.82 6.30
N ALA A 55 43.26 -18.12 5.27
CA ALA A 55 43.11 -18.68 3.93
C ALA A 55 43.47 -17.60 2.90
N THR A 56 44.68 -17.72 2.37
CA THR A 56 45.14 -17.01 1.18
C THR A 56 44.39 -17.52 -0.06
N LEU A 57 43.45 -16.71 -0.56
CA LEU A 57 42.78 -16.97 -1.83
C LEU A 57 42.98 -15.81 -2.80
N SER A 58 43.44 -16.21 -3.99
CA SER A 58 43.58 -15.40 -5.20
C SER A 58 42.26 -14.72 -5.56
N SER A 59 42.29 -13.40 -5.71
CA SER A 59 41.14 -12.56 -6.06
C SER A 59 40.78 -12.68 -7.54
N VAL A 60 39.81 -13.54 -7.85
CA VAL A 60 38.94 -13.34 -9.02
C VAL A 60 37.77 -12.50 -8.52
N ALA A 61 37.70 -11.23 -8.94
CA ALA A 61 36.59 -10.34 -8.62
C ALA A 61 35.34 -10.80 -9.39
N THR A 62 34.68 -11.84 -8.90
CA THR A 62 33.31 -12.14 -9.24
C THR A 62 32.45 -11.16 -8.45
N THR A 63 31.97 -10.11 -9.10
CA THR A 63 30.95 -9.22 -8.54
C THR A 63 29.70 -10.05 -8.30
N LEU A 64 29.58 -10.62 -7.11
CA LEU A 64 28.32 -11.20 -6.66
C LEU A 64 27.31 -10.05 -6.62
N PRO A 65 26.09 -10.23 -7.16
CA PRO A 65 25.05 -9.23 -6.98
C PRO A 65 24.86 -9.02 -5.48
N ALA A 66 24.90 -7.77 -5.05
CA ALA A 66 24.59 -7.42 -3.67
C ALA A 66 23.19 -7.97 -3.39
N VAL A 67 23.10 -8.93 -2.47
CA VAL A 67 21.81 -9.43 -2.00
C VAL A 67 21.15 -8.25 -1.29
N ALA A 68 20.12 -7.69 -1.91
CA ALA A 68 19.34 -6.61 -1.33
C ALA A 68 18.85 -7.07 0.06
N THR A 69 19.38 -6.44 1.10
CA THR A 69 18.92 -6.71 2.47
C THR A 69 17.66 -5.90 2.66
N THR A 70 16.52 -6.55 2.52
CA THR A 70 15.23 -5.94 2.82
C THR A 70 15.07 -5.85 4.33
N VAL A 71 15.07 -4.63 4.87
CA VAL A 71 14.73 -4.39 6.28
C VAL A 71 13.29 -3.90 6.32
N VAL A 72 12.41 -4.66 6.98
CA VAL A 72 11.03 -4.25 7.26
C VAL A 72 10.98 -3.65 8.66
N ILE A 73 10.61 -2.37 8.76
CA ILE A 73 10.42 -1.67 10.04
C ILE A 73 8.93 -1.39 10.18
N GLY A 74 8.35 -1.93 11.26
CA GLY A 74 6.92 -1.79 11.59
C GLY A 74 6.26 -3.14 11.88
N GLY A 75 5.30 -3.13 12.81
CA GLY A 75 4.43 -4.27 13.12
C GLY A 75 3.07 -4.13 12.44
N SER A 76 3.04 -3.67 11.19
CA SER A 76 1.80 -3.36 10.49
C SER A 76 1.03 -4.65 10.13
N ASP A 77 -0.24 -4.70 10.52
CA ASP A 77 -1.18 -5.79 10.22
C ASP A 77 -1.69 -5.78 8.75
N PHE A 78 -1.08 -5.00 7.86
CA PHE A 78 -1.50 -4.88 6.45
C PHE A 78 -0.35 -5.25 5.49
N VAL A 79 -0.73 -5.71 4.30
CA VAL A 79 0.16 -6.39 3.32
C VAL A 79 1.40 -5.56 2.99
N VAL A 80 2.57 -6.22 3.03
CA VAL A 80 3.86 -5.62 2.68
C VAL A 80 4.04 -5.59 1.15
N ILE A 81 4.12 -4.39 0.59
CA ILE A 81 4.34 -4.17 -0.85
C ILE A 81 5.60 -3.32 -1.06
N PRO A 82 6.58 -3.74 -1.89
CA PRO A 82 6.76 -5.10 -2.40
C PRO A 82 7.08 -6.08 -1.25
N ASN A 83 6.93 -7.39 -1.49
CA ASN A 83 7.21 -8.42 -0.48
C ASN A 83 8.70 -8.44 -0.09
N GLU A 84 9.09 -9.27 0.89
CA GLU A 84 10.47 -9.34 1.39
C GLU A 84 11.51 -9.64 0.30
N SER A 85 11.11 -10.29 -0.80
CA SER A 85 11.96 -10.60 -1.96
C SER A 85 12.02 -9.47 -3.00
N GLY A 86 11.40 -8.32 -2.73
CA GLY A 86 11.27 -7.21 -3.67
C GLY A 86 10.25 -7.46 -4.80
N GLY A 87 9.51 -8.58 -4.75
CA GLY A 87 8.50 -8.91 -5.75
C GLY A 87 7.14 -8.34 -5.41
N VAL A 88 6.33 -8.06 -6.43
CA VAL A 88 4.92 -7.71 -6.28
C VAL A 88 4.09 -8.98 -6.47
N PRO A 89 3.21 -9.37 -5.52
CA PRO A 89 2.37 -10.56 -5.67
C PRO A 89 1.48 -10.47 -6.92
N PRO A 90 1.31 -11.55 -7.70
CA PRO A 90 0.50 -11.53 -8.92
C PRO A 90 -1.00 -11.31 -8.65
N ASP A 91 -1.46 -11.65 -7.45
CA ASP A 91 -2.81 -11.46 -6.93
C ASP A 91 -3.01 -10.13 -6.20
N LEU A 92 -1.97 -9.29 -6.12
CA LEU A 92 -2.13 -7.95 -5.60
C LEU A 92 -3.04 -7.15 -6.54
N GLU A 93 -4.13 -6.62 -6.00
CA GLU A 93 -4.97 -5.66 -6.70
C GLU A 93 -4.22 -4.34 -6.86
N VAL A 94 -4.13 -3.85 -8.08
CA VAL A 94 -3.51 -2.57 -8.45
C VAL A 94 -4.48 -1.75 -9.30
N GLY A 95 -4.24 -0.45 -9.40
CA GLY A 95 -5.00 0.40 -10.31
C GLY A 95 -4.39 1.79 -10.43
N CYS A 96 -4.91 2.59 -11.37
CA CYS A 96 -4.58 4.01 -11.45
C CYS A 96 -5.26 4.78 -10.31
N PRO A 97 -4.74 5.96 -9.93
CA PRO A 97 -5.46 6.86 -9.04
C PRO A 97 -6.89 7.16 -9.55
N GLY A 98 -7.90 6.71 -8.81
CA GLY A 98 -9.31 6.87 -9.19
C GLY A 98 -9.78 6.02 -10.37
N GLY A 99 -8.97 5.07 -10.83
CA GLY A 99 -9.33 4.12 -11.89
C GLY A 99 -9.85 2.77 -11.39
N PRO A 100 -10.21 1.88 -12.32
CA PRO A 100 -10.60 0.53 -11.96
C PRO A 100 -9.40 -0.25 -11.38
N THR A 101 -9.70 -1.27 -10.58
CA THR A 101 -8.69 -2.14 -9.98
C THR A 101 -8.66 -3.49 -10.70
N PHE A 102 -7.47 -4.07 -10.80
CA PHE A 102 -7.22 -5.36 -11.42
C PHE A 102 -6.00 -6.03 -10.78
N PRO A 103 -5.87 -7.36 -10.82
CA PRO A 103 -4.70 -8.03 -10.27
C PRO A 103 -3.45 -7.79 -11.12
N VAL A 104 -2.27 -7.74 -10.50
CA VAL A 104 -0.98 -7.58 -11.19
C VAL A 104 -0.78 -8.59 -12.33
N SER A 105 -1.28 -9.82 -12.19
CA SER A 105 -1.20 -10.83 -13.25
C SER A 105 -1.87 -10.41 -14.56
N ALA A 106 -2.87 -9.53 -14.49
CA ALA A 106 -3.61 -9.04 -15.66
C ALA A 106 -2.71 -8.26 -16.64
N LEU A 107 -1.67 -7.60 -16.11
CA LEU A 107 -0.69 -6.85 -16.93
C LEU A 107 0.07 -7.73 -17.93
N SER A 108 0.13 -9.04 -17.69
CA SER A 108 0.80 -10.00 -18.58
C SER A 108 -0.10 -10.63 -19.65
N SER A 109 -1.40 -10.32 -19.62
CA SER A 109 -2.44 -10.92 -20.46
C SER A 109 -3.21 -9.90 -21.29
N ILE A 110 -2.66 -8.69 -21.45
CA ILE A 110 -3.31 -7.63 -22.22
C ILE A 110 -3.35 -8.02 -23.70
N GLU A 111 -4.53 -7.93 -24.31
CA GLU A 111 -4.73 -8.28 -25.73
C GLU A 111 -5.74 -7.33 -26.40
N PRO A 112 -5.69 -7.15 -27.73
CA PRO A 112 -6.67 -6.32 -28.44
C PRO A 112 -8.11 -6.78 -28.20
N LEU A 113 -9.05 -5.85 -28.05
CA LEU A 113 -10.48 -6.18 -27.94
C LEU A 113 -10.99 -6.81 -29.24
N VAL A 114 -10.75 -6.13 -30.37
CA VAL A 114 -11.24 -6.55 -31.68
C VAL A 114 -10.54 -7.83 -32.13
N GLY A 115 -11.34 -8.84 -32.48
CA GLY A 115 -10.83 -10.12 -32.98
C GLY A 115 -10.40 -11.08 -31.87
N SER A 116 -10.71 -10.76 -30.62
CA SER A 116 -10.44 -11.62 -29.47
C SER A 116 -11.52 -12.68 -29.21
N GLY A 117 -12.58 -12.70 -30.02
CA GLY A 117 -13.71 -13.63 -29.86
C GLY A 117 -14.67 -13.20 -28.75
N ARG A 118 -14.74 -11.89 -28.47
CA ARG A 118 -15.58 -11.28 -27.43
C ARG A 118 -16.71 -10.46 -28.04
N GLU A 119 -17.40 -11.02 -29.03
CA GLU A 119 -18.40 -10.29 -29.82
C GLU A 119 -19.49 -9.59 -28.97
N PRO A 120 -19.99 -10.15 -27.84
CA PRO A 120 -20.93 -9.44 -26.99
C PRO A 120 -20.36 -8.18 -26.34
N ILE A 121 -19.08 -8.19 -25.95
CA ILE A 121 -18.40 -7.05 -25.33
C ILE A 121 -18.06 -6.02 -26.41
N GLU A 122 -17.55 -6.47 -27.57
CA GLU A 122 -17.34 -5.63 -28.75
C GLU A 122 -18.63 -4.89 -29.15
N ALA A 123 -19.78 -5.58 -29.15
CA ALA A 123 -21.07 -4.99 -29.46
C ALA A 123 -21.51 -3.96 -28.40
N ALA A 124 -21.28 -4.23 -27.11
CA ALA A 124 -21.59 -3.29 -26.04
C ALA A 124 -20.80 -1.98 -26.19
N ILE A 125 -19.50 -2.08 -26.48
CA ILE A 125 -18.64 -0.92 -26.71
C ILE A 125 -18.99 -0.20 -28.02
N ALA A 126 -19.20 -0.92 -29.11
CA ALA A 126 -19.60 -0.33 -30.38
C ALA A 126 -20.90 0.47 -30.27
N GLY A 127 -21.85 0.00 -29.44
CA GLY A 127 -23.09 0.72 -29.13
C GLY A 127 -22.83 2.07 -28.48
N PHE A 128 -21.91 2.14 -27.50
CA PHE A 128 -21.51 3.39 -26.88
C PHE A 128 -20.75 4.30 -27.84
N LEU A 129 -19.72 3.78 -28.53
CA LEU A 129 -18.88 4.54 -29.46
C LEU A 129 -19.66 5.09 -30.65
N GLY A 130 -20.76 4.44 -31.04
CA GLY A 130 -21.69 4.92 -32.07
C GLY A 130 -22.64 6.03 -31.61
N SER A 131 -22.67 6.38 -30.32
CA SER A 131 -23.48 7.48 -29.79
C SER A 131 -22.79 8.84 -29.98
N GLU A 132 -23.55 9.94 -29.79
CA GLU A 132 -22.97 11.29 -29.84
C GLU A 132 -21.88 11.49 -28.78
N GLU A 133 -22.06 10.90 -27.59
CA GLU A 133 -21.08 10.94 -26.51
C GLU A 133 -19.84 10.11 -26.84
N GLY A 134 -20.03 8.90 -27.35
CA GLY A 134 -18.94 7.99 -27.72
C GLY A 134 -18.15 8.41 -28.96
N ALA A 135 -18.69 9.29 -29.80
CA ALA A 135 -17.99 9.77 -31.01
C ALA A 135 -16.69 10.54 -30.71
N ALA A 136 -16.53 11.05 -29.48
CA ALA A 136 -15.30 11.71 -29.03
C ALA A 136 -14.27 10.73 -28.44
N TRP A 137 -14.60 9.44 -28.32
CA TRP A 137 -13.74 8.42 -27.75
C TRP A 137 -12.93 7.68 -28.83
N PRO A 138 -11.78 7.08 -28.47
CA PRO A 138 -11.04 6.13 -29.30
C PRO A 138 -11.96 5.03 -29.81
N GLN A 139 -11.77 4.65 -31.06
CA GLN A 139 -12.60 3.67 -31.72
C GLN A 139 -12.26 2.25 -31.25
N ALA A 140 -13.17 1.30 -31.49
CA ALA A 140 -13.12 -0.04 -30.88
C ALA A 140 -11.80 -0.78 -31.11
N ASP A 141 -11.14 -0.57 -32.25
CA ASP A 141 -9.87 -1.17 -32.63
C ASP A 141 -8.66 -0.63 -31.88
N GLU A 142 -8.83 0.44 -31.10
CA GLU A 142 -7.80 1.03 -30.25
C GLU A 142 -7.85 0.50 -28.81
N TRP A 143 -8.91 -0.24 -28.43
CA TRP A 143 -9.10 -0.76 -27.08
C TRP A 143 -8.46 -2.15 -26.91
N GLN A 144 -7.92 -2.37 -25.72
CA GLN A 144 -7.33 -3.63 -25.29
C GLN A 144 -8.07 -4.15 -24.05
N VAL A 145 -8.21 -5.46 -23.94
CA VAL A 145 -8.73 -6.14 -22.76
C VAL A 145 -7.61 -6.18 -21.71
N LEU A 146 -7.80 -5.43 -20.62
CA LEU A 146 -6.87 -5.40 -19.50
C LEU A 146 -7.17 -6.53 -18.52
N TYR A 147 -8.45 -6.69 -18.16
CA TYR A 147 -8.87 -7.69 -17.18
C TYR A 147 -10.29 -8.15 -17.47
N GLU A 148 -10.58 -9.42 -17.22
CA GLU A 148 -11.88 -10.03 -17.47
C GLU A 148 -12.24 -11.02 -16.36
N THR A 149 -13.50 -10.94 -15.93
CA THR A 149 -14.18 -11.89 -15.06
C THR A 149 -15.46 -12.39 -15.73
N GLY A 150 -16.21 -13.26 -15.06
CA GLY A 150 -17.52 -13.70 -15.57
C GLY A 150 -18.60 -12.61 -15.62
N GLU A 151 -18.38 -11.47 -14.96
CA GLU A 151 -19.38 -10.41 -14.78
C GLU A 151 -18.87 -9.02 -15.21
N GLU A 152 -17.58 -8.85 -15.43
CA GLU A 152 -16.97 -7.55 -15.71
C GLU A 152 -15.76 -7.70 -16.64
N VAL A 153 -15.61 -6.77 -17.58
CA VAL A 153 -14.43 -6.59 -18.42
C VAL A 153 -13.93 -5.16 -18.29
N ILE A 154 -12.64 -5.00 -17.97
CA ILE A 154 -11.93 -3.74 -17.96
C ILE A 154 -11.16 -3.64 -19.27
N LEU A 155 -11.45 -2.59 -20.01
CA LEU A 155 -10.76 -2.22 -21.23
C LEU A 155 -9.86 -1.04 -20.95
N VAL A 156 -8.72 -1.01 -21.64
CA VAL A 156 -7.74 0.06 -21.57
C VAL A 156 -7.42 0.56 -22.97
N PHE A 157 -7.23 1.86 -23.07
CA PHE A 157 -6.70 2.55 -24.23
C PHE A 157 -5.50 3.38 -23.76
N ILE A 158 -4.42 3.37 -24.53
CA ILE A 158 -3.29 4.29 -24.34
C ILE A 158 -3.02 4.96 -25.67
N ASP A 159 -2.97 6.29 -25.66
CA ASP A 159 -2.71 7.03 -26.87
C ASP A 159 -1.24 6.85 -27.33
N PRO A 160 -0.93 7.05 -28.62
CA PRO A 160 0.44 6.85 -29.13
C PRO A 160 1.50 7.75 -28.49
N SER A 161 1.11 8.85 -27.83
CA SER A 161 2.05 9.70 -27.09
C SER A 161 2.27 9.27 -25.64
N HIS A 162 1.54 8.27 -25.15
CA HIS A 162 1.56 7.75 -23.78
C HIS A 162 1.21 8.83 -22.74
N GLN A 163 0.43 9.84 -23.14
CA GLN A 163 0.01 10.94 -22.28
C GLN A 163 -1.43 10.81 -21.82
N THR A 164 -2.23 10.00 -22.52
CA THR A 164 -3.65 9.81 -22.27
C THR A 164 -3.94 8.33 -22.12
N ILE A 165 -4.54 7.98 -20.99
CA ILE A 165 -5.00 6.63 -20.70
C ILE A 165 -6.52 6.68 -20.53
N GLY A 166 -7.22 5.80 -21.26
CA GLY A 166 -8.65 5.61 -21.16
C GLY A 166 -8.97 4.27 -20.53
N PHE A 167 -10.00 4.22 -19.69
CA PHE A 167 -10.62 2.97 -19.25
C PHE A 167 -12.08 2.94 -19.63
N GLN A 168 -12.56 1.77 -20.01
CA GLN A 168 -13.98 1.46 -20.09
C GLN A 168 -14.24 0.17 -19.33
N THR A 169 -15.27 0.18 -18.50
CA THR A 169 -15.75 -1.01 -17.79
C THR A 169 -17.05 -1.45 -18.44
N VAL A 170 -17.11 -2.72 -18.81
CA VAL A 170 -18.31 -3.38 -19.33
C VAL A 170 -18.74 -4.41 -18.31
N ALA A 171 -19.98 -4.32 -17.82
CA ALA A 171 -20.51 -5.26 -16.83
C ALA A 171 -21.67 -6.06 -17.41
N LEU A 172 -21.84 -7.29 -16.94
CA LEU A 172 -22.96 -8.16 -17.25
C LEU A 172 -24.16 -7.79 -16.36
N ILE A 173 -25.13 -7.07 -16.91
CA ILE A 173 -26.31 -6.56 -16.21
C ILE A 173 -27.55 -7.20 -16.82
N ASP A 174 -28.31 -7.93 -16.01
CA ASP A 174 -29.50 -8.68 -16.45
C ASP A 174 -29.23 -9.67 -17.61
N GLY A 175 -28.02 -10.23 -17.65
CA GLY A 175 -27.60 -11.17 -18.69
C GLY A 175 -27.14 -10.50 -20.00
N GLU A 176 -27.01 -9.17 -20.02
CA GLU A 176 -26.50 -8.41 -21.16
C GLU A 176 -25.25 -7.62 -20.77
N TRP A 177 -24.22 -7.66 -21.62
CA TRP A 177 -23.04 -6.81 -21.45
C TRP A 177 -23.40 -5.36 -21.76
N ARG A 178 -23.11 -4.46 -20.82
CA ARG A 178 -23.39 -3.02 -20.94
C ARG A 178 -22.20 -2.23 -20.40
N LEU A 179 -21.92 -1.09 -21.02
CA LEU A 179 -20.98 -0.13 -20.45
C LEU A 179 -21.47 0.30 -19.05
N SER A 180 -20.63 0.11 -18.04
CA SER A 180 -20.91 0.46 -16.65
C SER A 180 -20.09 1.66 -16.18
N GLY A 181 -18.98 1.97 -16.84
CA GLY A 181 -18.15 3.12 -16.53
C GLY A 181 -17.17 3.44 -17.65
N ALA A 182 -16.77 4.71 -17.73
CA ALA A 182 -15.76 5.17 -18.67
C ALA A 182 -15.01 6.35 -18.05
N GLN A 183 -13.69 6.40 -18.24
CA GLN A 183 -12.85 7.47 -17.73
C GLN A 183 -11.64 7.73 -18.64
N PHE A 184 -11.16 8.96 -18.60
CA PHE A 184 -9.88 9.37 -19.17
C PHE A 184 -9.01 10.00 -18.09
N GLY A 185 -7.71 9.75 -18.20
CA GLY A 185 -6.70 10.33 -17.32
C GLY A 185 -5.39 10.55 -18.07
N GLY A 186 -4.42 11.10 -17.33
CA GLY A 186 -3.05 11.20 -17.77
C GLY A 186 -2.24 9.96 -17.39
N ALA A 187 -1.03 10.19 -16.89
CA ALA A 187 -0.17 9.17 -16.33
C ALA A 187 -0.90 8.28 -15.31
N CYS A 188 -0.58 7.00 -15.32
CA CYS A 188 -1.12 6.00 -14.41
C CYS A 188 0.05 5.32 -13.69
N PRO A 189 0.62 5.97 -12.66
CA PRO A 189 1.46 5.24 -11.73
C PRO A 189 0.59 4.17 -11.08
N LEU A 190 0.96 2.90 -11.26
CA LEU A 190 0.19 1.80 -10.71
C LEU A 190 0.30 1.80 -9.19
N GLU A 191 -0.84 1.80 -8.52
CA GLU A 191 -0.91 1.82 -7.07
C GLU A 191 -1.50 0.52 -6.53
N GLY A 192 -0.84 -0.08 -5.55
CA GLY A 192 -1.38 -1.21 -4.80
C GLY A 192 -2.62 -0.82 -4.01
N ARG A 193 -3.65 -1.64 -4.06
CA ARG A 193 -4.87 -1.43 -3.28
C ARG A 193 -4.64 -1.86 -1.84
N LEU A 194 -4.95 -0.96 -0.90
CA LEU A 194 -4.95 -1.30 0.52
C LEU A 194 -6.04 -2.35 0.82
N PRO A 195 -5.83 -3.20 1.85
CA PRO A 195 -6.87 -4.09 2.34
C PRO A 195 -8.18 -3.36 2.66
N ALA A 196 -9.30 -4.06 2.48
CA ALA A 196 -10.61 -3.52 2.73
C ALA A 196 -10.74 -2.96 4.17
N GLY A 197 -11.36 -1.79 4.29
CA GLY A 197 -11.53 -1.11 5.57
C GLY A 197 -10.35 -0.23 5.99
N LEU A 198 -9.36 -0.01 5.12
CA LEU A 198 -8.31 0.99 5.32
C LEU A 198 -8.43 2.14 4.32
N ASN A 199 -8.10 3.33 4.78
CA ASN A 199 -8.04 4.56 3.98
C ASN A 199 -6.60 4.80 3.51
N ARG A 200 -6.47 5.27 2.27
CA ARG A 200 -5.22 5.68 1.66
C ARG A 200 -4.67 6.93 2.34
N VAL A 201 -3.40 6.87 2.70
CA VAL A 201 -2.67 8.02 3.24
C VAL A 201 -1.56 8.38 2.28
N THR A 202 -1.67 9.58 1.71
CA THR A 202 -0.58 10.19 0.95
C THR A 202 0.36 10.89 1.90
N TRP A 203 1.61 11.07 1.49
CA TRP A 203 2.58 11.76 2.32
C TRP A 203 3.64 12.48 1.49
N ARG A 204 4.31 13.41 2.16
CA ARG A 204 5.48 14.10 1.63
C ARG A 204 6.50 14.29 2.75
N VAL A 205 7.76 14.48 2.38
CA VAL A 205 8.80 14.89 3.32
C VAL A 205 8.42 16.24 3.94
N ASP A 206 8.61 16.36 5.25
CA ASP A 206 8.40 17.61 5.96
C ASP A 206 9.51 18.61 5.61
N PRO A 207 9.20 19.73 4.92
CA PRO A 207 10.21 20.70 4.48
C PRO A 207 10.87 21.45 5.64
N GLU A 208 10.34 21.36 6.87
CA GLU A 208 11.00 21.90 8.06
C GLU A 208 12.22 21.07 8.49
N PHE A 209 12.41 19.88 7.93
CA PHE A 209 13.48 18.95 8.26
C PHE A 209 14.26 18.56 6.99
N GLU A 210 15.52 18.98 6.92
CA GLU A 210 16.41 18.61 5.82
C GLU A 210 16.72 17.11 5.86
N LEU A 211 16.62 16.45 4.70
CA LEU A 211 17.05 15.07 4.52
C LEU A 211 18.48 15.02 4.00
N ASP A 212 19.38 14.56 4.85
CA ASP A 212 20.79 14.31 4.53
C ASP A 212 21.07 12.79 4.46
N PRO A 213 22.00 12.31 3.62
CA PRO A 213 22.40 10.89 3.60
C PRO A 213 22.83 10.29 4.95
N ALA A 214 23.31 11.08 5.92
CA ALA A 214 23.61 10.60 7.26
C ALA A 214 22.37 10.51 8.18
N SER A 215 21.20 10.97 7.72
CA SER A 215 19.96 10.94 8.49
C SER A 215 19.55 9.52 8.81
N THR A 216 19.20 9.28 10.07
CA THR A 216 18.64 8.00 10.53
C THR A 216 17.15 8.12 10.86
N THR A 217 16.58 9.28 10.57
CA THR A 217 15.20 9.64 10.86
C THR A 217 14.62 10.36 9.65
N ILE A 218 13.39 10.03 9.29
CA ILE A 218 12.62 10.69 8.24
C ILE A 218 11.42 11.37 8.88
N HIS A 219 11.22 12.65 8.60
CA HIS A 219 10.06 13.43 9.02
C HIS A 219 9.11 13.59 7.84
N LEU A 220 7.86 13.15 8.01
CA LEU A 220 6.82 13.20 6.98
C LEU A 220 5.63 14.03 7.45
N LEU A 221 4.91 14.57 6.47
CA LEU A 221 3.56 15.11 6.62
C LEU A 221 2.62 14.18 5.86
N ALA A 222 1.75 13.51 6.60
CA ALA A 222 0.82 12.50 6.12
C ALA A 222 -0.59 13.06 6.05
N MET A 223 -1.33 12.75 4.99
CA MET A 223 -2.69 13.22 4.74
C MET A 223 -3.55 12.08 4.23
N GLU A 224 -4.67 11.85 4.91
CA GLU A 224 -5.71 10.92 4.47
C GLU A 224 -6.33 11.42 3.16
N LEU A 225 -6.53 10.53 2.18
CA LEU A 225 -7.10 10.91 0.88
C LEU A 225 -8.62 10.83 0.88
N GLU A 226 -9.18 9.85 1.58
CA GLU A 226 -10.62 9.65 1.74
C GLU A 226 -11.24 10.72 2.64
N CYS A 227 -12.51 11.00 2.44
CA CYS A 227 -13.21 12.04 3.18
C CYS A 227 -13.25 11.73 4.68
N ALA A 228 -12.80 12.68 5.50
CA ALA A 228 -12.76 12.54 6.95
C ALA A 228 -13.46 13.67 7.72
N SER A 229 -14.34 14.43 7.07
CA SER A 229 -15.09 15.53 7.68
C SER A 229 -14.20 16.56 8.40
N GLY A 230 -12.97 16.78 7.90
CA GLY A 230 -11.98 17.68 8.52
C GLY A 230 -11.29 17.12 9.77
N GLN A 231 -11.50 15.85 10.11
CA GLN A 231 -10.86 15.22 11.27
C GLN A 231 -9.44 14.79 10.94
N ALA A 232 -8.51 15.04 11.87
CA ALA A 232 -7.17 14.47 11.79
C ALA A 232 -7.20 12.95 11.96
N MET A 233 -6.18 12.26 11.45
CA MET A 233 -6.05 10.81 11.61
C MET A 233 -5.89 10.42 13.08
N GLY A 234 -5.03 11.13 13.82
CA GLY A 234 -4.75 10.84 15.23
C GLY A 234 -4.30 9.40 15.41
N ASP A 235 -4.98 8.69 16.30
CA ASP A 235 -4.73 7.27 16.61
C ASP A 235 -5.23 6.32 15.51
N ARG A 236 -5.98 6.82 14.52
CA ARG A 236 -6.39 6.03 13.33
C ARG A 236 -5.24 5.79 12.37
N LEU A 237 -4.22 6.66 12.37
CA LEU A 237 -3.03 6.44 11.55
C LEU A 237 -2.33 5.17 12.03
N ARG A 238 -2.27 4.17 11.15
CA ARG A 238 -1.59 2.91 11.45
C ARG A 238 -0.08 3.14 11.51
N SER A 239 0.62 2.22 12.16
CA SER A 239 2.08 2.27 12.17
C SER A 239 2.61 2.20 10.73
N PRO A 240 3.58 3.07 10.36
CA PRO A 240 4.17 3.03 9.04
C PRO A 240 4.76 1.66 8.72
N GLN A 241 4.59 1.23 7.48
CA GLN A 241 5.32 0.10 6.95
C GLN A 241 6.48 0.65 6.13
N VAL A 242 7.71 0.26 6.48
CA VAL A 242 8.92 0.75 5.82
C VAL A 242 9.72 -0.42 5.29
N VAL A 243 10.04 -0.38 4.00
CA VAL A 243 10.88 -1.38 3.33
C VAL A 243 12.12 -0.67 2.82
N ILE A 244 13.28 -1.04 3.36
CA ILE A 244 14.58 -0.46 2.97
C ILE A 244 15.29 -1.43 2.03
N THR A 245 15.68 -0.96 0.85
CA THR A 245 16.49 -1.70 -0.13
C THR A 245 17.89 -1.08 -0.26
N THR A 246 18.67 -1.50 -1.26
CA THR A 246 19.95 -0.86 -1.58
C THR A 246 19.78 0.56 -2.11
N ASP A 247 18.71 0.80 -2.85
CA ASP A 247 18.55 2.01 -3.66
C ASP A 247 17.37 2.87 -3.20
N GLU A 248 16.47 2.32 -2.38
CA GLU A 248 15.22 2.99 -1.99
C GLU A 248 14.85 2.76 -0.52
N VAL A 249 14.09 3.69 0.04
CA VAL A 249 13.29 3.57 1.26
C VAL A 249 11.84 3.73 0.87
N ARG A 250 11.10 2.63 0.82
CA ARG A 250 9.67 2.60 0.47
C ARG A 250 8.85 2.76 1.73
N ILE A 251 7.94 3.72 1.75
CA ILE A 251 7.12 4.04 2.92
C ILE A 251 5.65 3.94 2.53
N THR A 252 4.92 3.07 3.23
CA THR A 252 3.47 2.92 3.09
C THR A 252 2.78 3.36 4.37
N LEU A 253 1.81 4.26 4.23
CA LEU A 253 0.94 4.71 5.30
C LEU A 253 -0.51 4.34 4.99
N ALA A 254 -1.26 4.01 6.04
CA ALA A 254 -2.69 3.74 5.96
C ALA A 254 -3.37 4.23 7.24
N ALA A 255 -4.66 4.54 7.17
CA ALA A 255 -5.46 4.93 8.32
C ALA A 255 -6.72 4.07 8.44
N ASP A 256 -7.16 3.82 9.67
CA ASP A 256 -8.52 3.34 9.91
C ASP A 256 -9.53 4.46 9.55
N PRO A 257 -10.69 4.15 8.93
CA PRO A 257 -11.71 5.14 8.65
C PRO A 257 -12.17 5.87 9.91
N PRO A 258 -12.53 7.16 9.82
CA PRO A 258 -13.15 7.87 10.93
C PRO A 258 -14.50 7.24 11.31
N PRO A 259 -14.92 7.35 12.58
CA PRO A 259 -16.21 6.83 13.01
C PRO A 259 -17.37 7.54 12.30
N GLY A 260 -18.44 6.78 12.04
CA GLY A 260 -19.68 7.26 11.40
C GLY A 260 -19.78 6.84 9.92
N ASP A 261 -21.01 6.66 9.47
CA ASP A 261 -21.31 6.07 8.15
C ASP A 261 -21.19 7.07 6.98
N ILE A 262 -21.23 8.37 7.28
CA ILE A 262 -21.18 9.44 6.28
C ILE A 262 -20.07 10.40 6.66
N GLN A 263 -19.15 10.62 5.72
CA GLN A 263 -18.07 11.59 5.86
C GLN A 263 -18.17 12.65 4.77
N GLU A 264 -17.95 13.91 5.16
CA GLU A 264 -17.88 15.04 4.23
C GLU A 264 -16.42 15.30 3.81
N CYS A 265 -16.23 16.00 2.69
CA CYS A 265 -14.91 16.24 2.09
C CYS A 265 -14.51 17.73 2.13
N PRO A 266 -14.51 18.42 3.29
CA PRO A 266 -14.13 19.84 3.33
C PRO A 266 -12.63 20.05 3.09
N SER A 267 -11.79 19.10 3.52
CA SER A 267 -10.33 18.94 3.39
C SER A 267 -9.86 18.07 4.56
N ASN A 268 -8.70 17.42 4.47
CA ASN A 268 -8.13 16.63 5.57
C ASN A 268 -6.84 17.29 6.09
N PRO A 269 -6.66 17.46 7.41
CA PRO A 269 -5.45 18.07 7.96
C PRO A 269 -4.25 17.11 7.90
N GLU A 270 -3.06 17.66 7.59
CA GLU A 270 -1.81 16.91 7.63
C GLU A 270 -1.42 16.55 9.09
N GLN A 271 -0.82 15.36 9.26
CA GLN A 271 -0.29 14.85 10.52
C GLN A 271 1.21 14.59 10.38
N SER A 272 2.01 15.09 11.32
CA SER A 272 3.45 14.81 11.37
C SER A 272 3.70 13.36 11.77
N VAL A 273 4.54 12.67 10.99
CA VAL A 273 5.00 11.30 11.23
C VAL A 273 6.51 11.30 11.30
N VAL A 274 7.08 10.53 12.23
CA VAL A 274 8.53 10.38 12.37
C VAL A 274 8.86 8.90 12.25
N ILE A 275 9.74 8.57 11.32
CA ILE A 275 10.20 7.21 11.06
C ILE A 275 11.66 7.11 11.45
N GLU A 276 11.99 6.16 12.33
CA GLU A 276 13.37 5.82 12.67
C GLU A 276 13.85 4.66 11.79
N LEU A 277 14.91 4.88 11.01
CA LEU A 277 15.46 3.89 10.09
C LEU A 277 16.38 2.87 10.77
N GLY A 278 16.96 3.23 11.93
CA GLY A 278 18.00 2.43 12.59
C GLY A 278 19.35 2.37 11.85
N MET A 279 19.44 2.98 10.67
CA MET A 279 20.64 3.09 9.84
C MET A 279 20.62 4.38 9.01
N PRO A 280 21.77 4.86 8.51
CA PRO A 280 21.81 6.04 7.65
C PRO A 280 21.02 5.83 6.34
N LEU A 281 20.31 6.88 5.91
CA LEU A 281 19.54 6.93 4.65
C LEU A 281 20.42 6.63 3.43
N GLY A 282 21.66 7.13 3.43
CA GLY A 282 22.58 7.01 2.30
C GLY A 282 22.06 7.74 1.06
N ASP A 283 22.36 7.20 -0.12
CA ASP A 283 21.91 7.74 -1.41
C ASP A 283 20.54 7.19 -1.83
N ARG A 284 19.80 6.57 -0.91
CA ARG A 284 18.51 5.91 -1.21
C ARG A 284 17.43 6.93 -1.51
N GLU A 285 16.64 6.67 -2.55
CA GLU A 285 15.45 7.45 -2.86
C GLU A 285 14.31 7.12 -1.87
N ILE A 286 13.55 8.12 -1.45
CA ILE A 286 12.36 7.91 -0.60
C ILE A 286 11.13 7.93 -1.50
N VAL A 287 10.42 6.80 -1.57
CA VAL A 287 9.30 6.61 -2.51
C VAL A 287 8.06 6.07 -1.79
N ASP A 288 6.87 6.37 -2.35
CA ASP A 288 5.61 5.80 -1.90
C ASP A 288 5.61 4.29 -2.13
N GLY A 289 5.45 3.51 -1.06
CA GLY A 289 5.41 2.06 -1.13
C GLY A 289 4.15 1.50 -1.78
N LEU A 290 3.09 2.31 -1.91
CA LEU A 290 1.91 1.93 -2.69
C LEU A 290 2.14 2.07 -4.19
N VAL A 291 3.06 2.92 -4.65
CA VAL A 291 3.38 3.01 -6.08
C VAL A 291 4.26 1.83 -6.46
N VAL A 292 3.71 0.95 -7.29
CA VAL A 292 4.30 -0.32 -7.70
C VAL A 292 4.46 -0.37 -9.21
N LEU A 293 5.42 -1.17 -9.69
CA LEU A 293 5.54 -1.57 -11.10
C LEU A 293 5.75 -0.46 -12.15
N GLY A 294 5.73 0.82 -11.79
CA GLY A 294 5.93 1.93 -12.73
C GLY A 294 4.61 2.47 -13.27
N ASP A 295 4.62 2.94 -14.52
CA ASP A 295 3.41 3.43 -15.19
C ASP A 295 2.72 2.31 -15.96
N LEU A 296 1.39 2.30 -16.01
CA LEU A 296 0.63 1.33 -16.82
C LEU A 296 1.04 1.37 -18.30
N ALA A 297 1.43 2.54 -18.82
CA ALA A 297 1.93 2.69 -20.18
C ALA A 297 3.18 1.85 -20.48
N ASP A 298 3.94 1.44 -19.46
CA ASP A 298 5.11 0.58 -19.64
C ASP A 298 4.73 -0.88 -19.95
N PHE A 299 3.46 -1.26 -19.75
CA PHE A 299 2.94 -2.62 -19.97
C PHE A 299 2.13 -2.79 -21.25
N ILE A 300 1.83 -1.69 -21.94
CA ILE A 300 0.94 -1.66 -23.10
C ILE A 300 1.74 -1.14 -24.30
N GLY A 301 1.91 -1.97 -25.32
CA GLY A 301 2.72 -1.68 -26.51
C GLY A 301 2.11 -2.20 -27.80
#